data_AF-A0A926ZD49-F1
#
_entry.id   AF-A0A926ZD49-F1
#
_cell.length_a   1.000
_cell.length_b   1.000
_cell.length_c   1.000
_cell.angle_alpha   90.00
_cell.angle_beta   90.00
_cell.angle_gamma   90.00
#
_symmetry.space_group_name_H-M   'P 1'
#
loop_
_entity.id
_entity.type
_entity.pdbx_description
1 polymer ?
#
loop_
_entity_poly.entity_id
_entity_poly.type
_entity_poly.pdbx_seq_one_letter_code
_entity_poly.pdbx_strand_id
1 'polypeptide(L)'
;MMSPHLQAEQQRLRAQIDAIASSGPIAPPNVRIEADFLNHKCWRLTHTTLPVRERELGVAGSSRHRDWVERIHRRDRLKELEEELAIVENLIERQMRTESIFMPDAPTISLGDSVEFDGKVYRVQDIGLRYLRLVDDHNVVVRCPVESARLLSQSIGG
;
A
#
# COMPACT_ATOMS: atom_id res chain seq x y z
N MET A 1 -10.24 1.08 11.09
CA MET A 1 -11.19 0.46 10.15
C MET A 1 -10.86 0.99 8.76
N MET A 2 -10.50 0.10 7.84
CA MET A 2 -10.12 0.45 6.46
C MET A 2 -11.23 1.24 5.74
N SER A 3 -10.85 2.31 5.02
CA SER A 3 -11.82 3.17 4.33
C SER A 3 -12.59 2.39 3.24
N PRO A 4 -13.93 2.32 3.28
CA PRO A 4 -14.72 1.57 2.29
C PRO A 4 -14.59 2.16 0.88
N HIS A 5 -14.30 3.45 0.76
CA HIS A 5 -14.08 4.11 -0.52
C HIS A 5 -12.77 3.65 -1.20
N LEU A 6 -11.69 3.48 -0.43
CA LEU A 6 -10.42 3.00 -0.99
C LEU A 6 -10.51 1.54 -1.43
N GLN A 7 -11.24 0.70 -0.68
CA GLN A 7 -11.50 -0.69 -1.07
C GLN A 7 -12.34 -0.77 -2.35
N ALA A 8 -13.40 0.03 -2.45
CA ALA A 8 -14.23 0.07 -3.65
C ALA A 8 -13.43 0.53 -4.88
N GLU A 9 -12.56 1.53 -4.71
CA GLU A 9 -11.70 2.02 -5.79
C GLU A 9 -10.68 0.97 -6.23
N GLN A 10 -10.05 0.27 -5.28
CA GLN A 10 -9.14 -0.84 -5.58
C GLN A 10 -9.84 -1.93 -6.40
N GLN A 11 -11.05 -2.33 -6.00
CA GLN A 11 -11.85 -3.32 -6.73
C GLN A 11 -12.22 -2.83 -8.13
N ARG A 12 -12.62 -1.56 -8.26
CA ARG A 12 -12.96 -0.94 -9.55
C ARG A 12 -11.78 -0.96 -10.51
N LEU A 13 -10.59 -0.55 -10.05
CA LEU A 13 -9.37 -0.51 -10.86
C LEU A 13 -8.95 -1.91 -11.31
N ARG A 14 -8.99 -2.90 -10.39
CA ARG A 14 -8.70 -4.31 -10.72
C ARG A 14 -9.66 -4.85 -11.79
N ALA A 15 -10.96 -4.59 -11.63
CA ALA A 15 -11.96 -4.99 -12.62
C ALA A 15 -11.72 -4.36 -14.00
N GLN A 16 -11.27 -3.09 -14.06
CA GLN A 16 -10.91 -2.45 -15.32
C GLN A 16 -9.65 -3.05 -15.95
N ILE A 17 -8.63 -3.36 -15.16
CA ILE A 17 -7.41 -4.04 -15.61
C ILE A 17 -7.77 -5.40 -16.23
N ASP A 18 -8.57 -6.20 -15.52
CA ASP A 18 -9.02 -7.51 -15.99
C ASP A 18 -9.87 -7.42 -17.27
N ALA A 19 -10.74 -6.40 -17.36
CA ALA A 19 -11.54 -6.14 -18.56
C ALA A 19 -10.66 -5.79 -19.77
N ILE A 20 -9.61 -4.99 -19.60
CA ILE A 20 -8.70 -4.67 -20.71
C ILE A 20 -7.86 -5.90 -21.08
N ALA A 21 -7.36 -6.64 -20.09
CA ALA A 21 -6.58 -7.85 -20.31
C ALA A 21 -7.37 -8.94 -21.07
N SER A 22 -8.68 -9.03 -20.83
CA SER A 22 -9.58 -9.96 -21.53
C SER A 22 -10.10 -9.43 -22.87
N SER A 23 -9.98 -8.13 -23.15
CA SER A 23 -10.51 -7.51 -24.38
C SER A 23 -9.75 -7.88 -25.66
N GLY A 24 -8.51 -8.35 -25.55
CA GLY A 24 -7.72 -8.78 -26.70
C GLY A 24 -6.21 -8.65 -26.51
N PRO A 25 -5.42 -8.81 -27.59
CA PRO A 25 -3.97 -8.73 -27.53
C PRO A 25 -3.49 -7.36 -27.05
N ILE A 26 -2.41 -7.36 -26.27
CA ILE A 26 -1.75 -6.18 -25.74
C ILE A 26 -0.37 -6.08 -26.39
N ALA A 27 0.05 -4.88 -26.76
CA ALA A 27 1.36 -4.68 -27.36
C ALA A 27 2.47 -5.00 -26.32
N PRO A 28 3.59 -5.61 -26.74
CA PRO A 28 4.75 -5.77 -25.87
C PRO A 28 5.30 -4.42 -25.37
N PRO A 29 6.09 -4.42 -24.29
CA PRO A 29 6.72 -3.21 -23.79
C PRO A 29 7.63 -2.59 -24.85
N ASN A 30 7.71 -1.26 -24.87
CA ASN A 30 8.57 -0.46 -25.74
C ASN A 30 8.30 -0.52 -27.25
N VAL A 31 7.39 -1.38 -27.72
CA VAL A 31 6.98 -1.41 -29.13
C VAL A 31 6.28 -0.10 -29.50
N ARG A 32 6.69 0.50 -30.63
CA ARG A 32 6.13 1.75 -31.14
C ARG A 32 5.81 1.63 -32.62
N ILE A 33 4.90 2.48 -33.08
CA ILE A 33 4.57 2.65 -34.49
C ILE A 33 5.30 3.90 -34.99
N GLU A 34 6.12 3.74 -36.01
CA GLU A 34 6.88 4.83 -36.62
C GLU A 34 6.71 4.81 -38.14
N ALA A 35 6.86 5.97 -38.77
CA ALA A 35 6.84 6.08 -40.22
C ALA A 35 8.04 5.30 -40.80
N ASP A 36 7.82 4.58 -41.89
CA ASP A 36 8.91 3.90 -42.56
C ASP A 36 9.84 4.90 -43.25
N PHE A 37 11.14 4.62 -43.19
CA PHE A 37 12.17 5.51 -43.71
C PHE A 37 12.15 5.57 -45.24
N LEU A 38 11.86 4.44 -45.89
CA LEU A 38 11.80 4.34 -47.35
C LEU A 38 10.47 4.88 -47.90
N ASN A 39 9.38 4.69 -47.16
CA ASN A 39 8.06 5.18 -47.55
C ASN A 39 7.36 5.82 -46.35
N HIS A 40 7.45 7.14 -46.25
CA HIS A 40 6.85 7.94 -45.18
C HIS A 40 5.31 7.84 -45.09
N LYS A 41 4.65 7.27 -46.11
CA LYS A 41 3.19 7.00 -46.07
C LYS A 41 2.87 5.66 -45.43
N CYS A 42 3.87 4.80 -45.27
CA CYS A 42 3.77 3.51 -44.59
C CYS A 42 4.30 3.61 -43.17
N TRP A 43 3.79 2.73 -42.33
CA TRP A 43 4.09 2.64 -40.92
C TRP A 43 4.67 1.27 -40.60
N ARG A 44 5.56 1.24 -39.63
CA ARG A 44 6.20 0.03 -39.16
C ARG A 44 6.34 -0.01 -37.65
N LEU A 45 6.48 -1.21 -37.12
CA LEU A 45 6.81 -1.44 -35.72
C LEU A 45 8.32 -1.31 -35.49
N THR A 46 8.67 -0.58 -34.44
CA THR A 46 10.04 -0.48 -33.91
C THR A 46 10.15 -1.17 -32.55
N HIS A 47 11.39 -1.44 -32.12
CA HIS A 47 11.69 -2.08 -30.83
C HIS A 47 10.95 -3.40 -30.58
N THR A 48 10.80 -4.21 -31.64
CA THR A 48 10.13 -5.51 -31.59
C THR A 48 11.03 -6.63 -32.07
N THR A 49 10.84 -7.83 -31.52
CA THR A 49 11.51 -9.08 -31.94
C THR A 49 10.83 -9.74 -33.13
N LEU A 50 9.68 -9.22 -33.58
CA LEU A 50 8.92 -9.78 -34.69
C LEU A 50 9.75 -9.81 -35.99
N PRO A 51 9.50 -10.74 -36.92
CA PRO A 51 10.15 -10.75 -38.23
C PRO A 51 9.74 -9.52 -39.07
N VAL A 52 10.60 -9.10 -40.01
CA VAL A 52 10.44 -7.85 -40.80
C VAL A 52 9.06 -7.71 -41.45
N ARG A 53 8.53 -8.80 -42.02
CA ARG A 53 7.20 -8.82 -42.66
C ARG A 53 6.04 -8.51 -41.72
N GLU A 54 6.19 -8.81 -40.43
CA GLU A 54 5.18 -8.55 -39.40
C GLU A 54 5.35 -7.15 -38.79
N ARG A 55 6.51 -6.52 -39.00
CA ARG A 55 6.75 -5.12 -38.61
C ARG A 55 6.06 -4.14 -39.55
N GLU A 56 5.81 -4.52 -40.80
CA GLU A 56 5.19 -3.63 -41.80
C GLU A 56 3.66 -3.56 -41.62
N LEU A 57 3.18 -2.38 -41.24
CA LEU A 57 1.75 -2.11 -40.99
C LEU A 57 1.06 -1.54 -42.23
N GLY A 58 1.83 -1.09 -43.23
CA GLY A 58 1.32 -0.42 -44.41
C GLY A 58 0.85 1.00 -44.10
N VAL A 59 -0.13 1.50 -44.86
CA VAL A 59 -0.60 2.89 -44.73
C VAL A 59 -1.35 3.15 -43.42
N ALA A 60 -1.38 4.42 -43.00
CA ALA A 60 -2.21 4.85 -41.88
C ALA A 60 -3.67 4.41 -42.08
N GLY A 61 -4.29 3.86 -41.02
CA GLY A 61 -5.69 3.42 -41.06
C GLY A 61 -5.93 2.04 -41.70
N SER A 62 -4.89 1.37 -42.21
CA SER A 62 -4.97 -0.04 -42.60
C SER A 62 -5.46 -0.91 -41.43
N SER A 63 -6.00 -2.10 -41.71
CA SER A 63 -6.45 -3.02 -40.66
C SER A 63 -5.32 -3.36 -39.69
N ARG A 64 -4.12 -3.63 -40.20
CA ARG A 64 -2.93 -3.90 -39.38
C ARG A 64 -2.49 -2.69 -38.55
N HIS A 65 -2.50 -1.50 -39.14
CA HIS A 65 -2.17 -0.27 -38.43
C HIS A 65 -3.17 -0.04 -37.29
N ARG A 66 -4.48 -0.14 -37.55
CA ARG A 66 -5.52 0.04 -36.53
C ARG A 66 -5.43 -0.99 -35.41
N ASP A 67 -5.25 -2.27 -35.75
CA ASP A 67 -5.06 -3.34 -34.76
C ASP A 67 -3.86 -3.04 -33.85
N TRP A 68 -2.70 -2.68 -34.41
CA TRP A 68 -1.53 -2.36 -33.60
C TRP A 68 -1.68 -1.07 -32.77
N VAL A 69 -2.37 -0.06 -33.29
CA VAL A 69 -2.71 1.14 -32.52
C VAL A 69 -3.58 0.75 -31.32
N GLU A 70 -4.60 -0.09 -31.50
CA GLU A 70 -5.43 -0.55 -30.39
C GLU A 70 -4.65 -1.38 -29.36
N ARG A 71 -3.75 -2.26 -29.80
CA ARG A 71 -2.88 -3.05 -28.90
C ARG A 71 -1.98 -2.16 -28.05
N ILE A 72 -1.42 -1.10 -28.65
CA ILE A 72 -0.60 -0.11 -27.95
C ILE A 72 -1.46 0.70 -26.98
N HIS A 73 -2.63 1.14 -27.42
CA HIS A 73 -3.57 1.86 -26.55
C HIS A 73 -4.00 1.02 -25.34
N ARG A 74 -4.29 -0.28 -25.52
CA ARG A 74 -4.58 -1.20 -24.40
C ARG A 74 -3.41 -1.31 -23.43
N ARG A 75 -2.17 -1.44 -23.94
CA ARG A 75 -0.96 -1.47 -23.12
C ARG A 75 -0.79 -0.20 -22.29
N ASP A 76 -0.90 0.95 -22.95
CA ASP A 76 -0.68 2.24 -22.30
C ASP A 76 -1.77 2.50 -21.25
N ARG A 77 -3.03 2.16 -21.56
CA ARG A 77 -4.13 2.26 -20.60
C ARG A 77 -3.98 1.31 -19.41
N LEU A 78 -3.48 0.10 -19.62
CA LEU A 78 -3.19 -0.82 -18.53
C LEU A 78 -2.13 -0.25 -17.60
N LYS A 79 -1.05 0.30 -18.17
CA LYS A 79 0.02 0.91 -17.38
C LYS A 79 -0.49 2.07 -16.52
N GLU A 80 -1.34 2.94 -17.08
CA GLU A 80 -1.99 4.01 -16.31
C GLU A 80 -2.82 3.46 -15.13
N LEU A 81 -3.63 2.43 -15.37
CA LEU A 81 -4.46 1.83 -14.33
C LEU A 81 -3.64 1.11 -13.25
N GLU A 82 -2.53 0.46 -13.63
CA GLU A 82 -1.59 -0.16 -12.70
C GLU A 82 -0.91 0.90 -11.81
N GLU A 83 -0.52 2.05 -12.40
CA GLU A 83 0.02 3.18 -11.65
C GLU A 83 -1.01 3.76 -10.66
N GLU A 84 -2.26 3.94 -11.08
CA GLU A 84 -3.37 4.37 -10.20
C GLU A 84 -3.61 3.36 -9.06
N LEU A 85 -3.64 2.05 -9.38
CA LEU A 85 -3.83 0.99 -8.40
C LEU A 85 -2.70 0.99 -7.36
N ALA A 86 -1.44 1.16 -7.79
CA ALA A 86 -0.30 1.24 -6.90
C ALA A 86 -0.41 2.42 -5.92
N ILE A 87 -0.94 3.57 -6.35
CA ILE A 87 -1.18 4.71 -5.45
C ILE A 87 -2.23 4.36 -4.40
N VAL A 88 -3.36 3.76 -4.80
CA VAL A 88 -4.44 3.37 -3.88
C VAL A 88 -3.94 2.33 -2.87
N GLU A 89 -3.18 1.32 -3.31
CA GLU A 89 -2.62 0.29 -2.43
C GLU A 89 -1.64 0.89 -1.41
N ASN A 90 -0.79 1.84 -1.84
CA ASN A 90 0.08 2.59 -0.93
C ASN A 90 -0.71 3.41 0.11
N LEU A 91 -1.83 4.02 -0.27
CA LEU A 91 -2.68 4.77 0.66
C LEU A 91 -3.34 3.84 1.69
N ILE A 92 -3.83 2.68 1.25
CA ILE A 92 -4.38 1.63 2.12
C ILE A 92 -3.32 1.18 3.14
N GLU A 93 -2.11 0.87 2.68
CA GLU A 93 -1.03 0.43 3.56
C GLU A 93 -0.69 1.48 4.62
N ARG A 94 -0.60 2.76 4.23
CA ARG A 94 -0.36 3.87 5.17
C ARG A 94 -1.48 4.00 6.19
N GLN A 95 -2.74 3.83 5.78
CA GLN A 95 -3.87 3.85 6.70
C GLN A 95 -3.77 2.70 7.72
N MET A 96 -3.51 1.47 7.26
CA MET A 96 -3.36 0.31 8.14
C MET A 96 -2.20 0.49 9.13
N ARG A 97 -1.07 1.04 8.67
CA ARG A 97 0.08 1.35 9.53
C ARG A 97 -0.29 2.38 10.59
N THR A 98 -1.00 3.44 10.22
CA THR A 98 -1.43 4.46 11.18
C THR A 98 -2.39 3.86 12.21
N GLU A 99 -3.36 3.05 11.78
CA GLU A 99 -4.28 2.36 12.71
C GLU A 99 -3.55 1.39 13.65
N SER A 100 -2.50 0.69 13.19
CA SER A 100 -1.68 -0.18 14.05
C SER A 100 -0.90 0.57 15.13
N ILE A 101 -0.52 1.83 14.88
CA ILE A 101 0.14 2.69 15.89
C ILE A 101 -0.85 3.09 17.00
N PHE A 102 -2.16 3.04 16.72
CA PHE A 102 -3.22 3.39 17.66
C PHE A 102 -3.93 2.18 18.30
N MET A 103 -3.44 0.95 18.11
CA MET A 103 -3.94 -0.18 18.89
C MET A 103 -3.34 -0.15 20.31
N PRO A 104 -4.16 0.03 21.37
CA PRO A 104 -3.68 0.01 22.74
C PRO A 104 -3.63 -1.45 23.22
N ASP A 105 -2.65 -2.21 22.74
CA ASP A 105 -2.40 -3.57 23.27
C ASP A 105 -1.43 -3.56 24.47
N ALA A 106 -0.98 -2.38 24.91
CA ALA A 106 -0.36 -2.25 26.21
C ALA A 106 -1.47 -2.15 27.27
N PRO A 107 -1.46 -2.98 28.33
CA PRO A 107 -2.36 -2.78 29.46
C PRO A 107 -2.19 -1.34 29.95
N THR A 108 -3.27 -0.55 29.91
CA THR A 108 -3.26 0.83 30.38
C THR A 108 -3.08 0.83 31.89
N ILE A 109 -1.82 0.93 32.32
CA ILE A 109 -1.48 1.14 33.72
C ILE A 109 -2.09 2.48 34.16
N SER A 110 -2.98 2.41 35.14
CA SER A 110 -3.70 3.55 35.70
C SER A 110 -3.16 3.91 37.09
N LEU A 111 -3.51 5.11 37.57
CA LEU A 111 -3.17 5.52 38.94
C LEU A 111 -3.81 4.56 39.94
N GLY A 112 -3.04 4.14 40.94
CA GLY A 112 -3.47 3.17 41.95
C GLY A 112 -3.27 1.71 41.56
N ASP A 113 -2.93 1.40 40.31
CA ASP A 113 -2.67 0.03 39.88
C ASP A 113 -1.45 -0.56 40.58
N SER A 114 -1.47 -1.89 40.76
CA SER A 114 -0.32 -2.62 41.29
C SER A 114 0.49 -3.18 40.13
N VAL A 115 1.78 -2.84 40.10
CA VAL A 115 2.73 -3.26 39.06
C VAL A 115 3.94 -3.93 39.68
N GLU A 116 4.54 -4.87 38.95
CA GLU A 116 5.83 -5.47 39.27
C GLU A 116 6.94 -4.73 38.52
N PHE A 117 7.98 -4.36 39.25
CA PHE A 117 9.22 -3.80 38.71
C PHE A 117 10.41 -4.38 39.48
N ASP A 118 11.39 -4.95 38.77
CA ASP A 118 12.59 -5.56 39.37
C ASP A 118 12.29 -6.63 40.45
N GLY A 119 11.25 -7.44 40.23
CA GLY A 119 10.82 -8.50 41.16
C GLY A 119 10.13 -8.00 42.43
N LYS A 120 9.79 -6.70 42.50
CA LYS A 120 9.06 -6.10 43.62
C LYS A 120 7.74 -5.50 43.16
N VAL A 121 6.76 -5.53 44.05
CA VAL A 121 5.41 -4.98 43.81
C VAL A 121 5.37 -3.53 44.27
N TYR A 122 4.81 -2.69 43.41
CA TYR A 122 4.63 -1.26 43.67
C TYR A 122 3.21 -0.82 43.30
N ARG A 123 2.78 0.29 43.87
CA ARG A 123 1.56 1.01 43.46
C ARG A 123 1.92 2.24 42.63
N VAL A 124 1.12 2.50 41.60
CA VAL A 124 1.30 3.66 40.72
C VAL A 124 0.75 4.91 41.40
N GLN A 125 1.63 5.87 41.67
CA GLN A 125 1.29 7.15 42.30
C GLN A 125 1.14 8.28 41.27
N ASP A 126 1.89 8.23 40.17
CA ASP A 126 1.87 9.23 39.10
C ASP A 126 2.28 8.61 37.75
N ILE A 127 1.76 9.15 36.65
CA ILE A 127 1.99 8.65 35.28
C ILE A 127 2.53 9.81 34.43
N GLY A 128 3.80 9.75 34.06
CA GLY A 128 4.40 10.62 33.06
C GLY A 128 4.36 10.02 31.66
N LEU A 129 4.67 10.83 30.64
CA LEU A 129 4.68 10.42 29.23
C LEU A 129 5.59 9.21 28.92
N ARG A 130 6.63 8.96 29.74
CA ARG A 130 7.60 7.86 29.55
C ARG A 130 8.01 7.14 30.83
N TYR A 131 7.46 7.54 31.98
CA TYR A 131 7.81 6.95 33.27
C TYR A 131 6.60 6.83 34.18
N LEU A 132 6.63 5.87 35.09
CA LEU A 132 5.70 5.74 36.20
C LEU A 132 6.42 6.11 37.49
N ARG A 133 5.72 6.83 38.37
CA ARG A 133 6.15 7.02 39.75
C ARG A 133 5.49 5.93 40.58
N LEU A 134 6.31 5.05 41.11
CA LEU A 134 5.93 3.86 41.85
C LEU A 134 6.21 4.07 43.34
N VAL A 135 5.35 3.56 44.21
CA VAL A 135 5.54 3.55 45.67
C VAL A 135 5.36 2.14 46.21
N ASP A 136 6.30 1.68 47.03
CA ASP A 136 6.18 0.39 47.72
C ASP A 136 5.46 0.52 49.07
N ASP A 137 5.20 -0.62 49.72
CA ASP A 137 4.55 -0.66 51.05
C ASP A 137 5.38 -0.01 52.17
N HIS A 138 6.66 0.28 51.91
CA HIS A 138 7.56 0.98 52.84
C HIS A 138 7.67 2.49 52.52
N ASN A 139 6.79 3.03 51.66
CA ASN A 139 6.80 4.41 51.17
C ASN A 139 8.06 4.81 50.39
N VAL A 140 8.81 3.86 49.83
CA VAL A 140 9.93 4.14 48.95
C VAL A 140 9.40 4.46 47.56
N VAL A 141 9.78 5.64 47.05
CA VAL A 141 9.37 6.12 45.73
C VAL A 141 10.43 5.78 44.70
N VAL A 142 10.03 5.11 43.63
CA VAL A 142 10.91 4.73 42.50
C VAL A 142 10.32 5.28 41.20
N ARG A 143 11.18 5.63 40.25
CA ARG A 143 10.78 5.97 38.88
C ARG A 143 11.14 4.79 37.98
N CYS A 144 10.16 4.23 37.29
CA CYS A 144 10.40 3.18 36.30
C CYS A 144 9.97 3.64 34.90
N PRO A 145 10.64 3.20 33.83
CA PRO A 145 10.09 3.31 32.48
C PRO A 145 8.77 2.55 32.37
N VAL A 146 7.79 3.10 31.65
CA VAL A 146 6.46 2.46 31.47
C VAL A 146 6.60 1.06 30.87
N GLU A 147 7.54 0.88 29.95
CA GLU A 147 7.85 -0.38 29.27
C GLU A 147 8.44 -1.47 30.17
N SER A 148 8.98 -1.10 31.35
CA SER A 148 9.61 -2.04 32.28
C SER A 148 8.68 -2.50 33.40
N ALA A 149 7.49 -1.91 33.51
CA ALA A 149 6.51 -2.26 34.54
C ALA A 149 5.54 -3.33 34.02
N ARG A 150 5.31 -4.37 34.82
CA ARG A 150 4.33 -5.41 34.50
C ARG A 150 3.09 -5.24 35.37
N LEU A 151 1.92 -5.03 34.76
CA LEU A 151 0.66 -4.93 35.51
C LEU A 151 0.34 -6.25 36.23
N LEU A 152 0.15 -6.20 37.54
CA LEU A 152 -0.22 -7.35 38.38
C LEU A 152 -1.71 -7.37 38.68
N SER A 153 -2.27 -6.21 39.07
CA SER A 153 -3.70 -6.05 39.29
C SER A 153 -4.13 -4.62 38.98
N GLN A 154 -5.29 -4.51 38.33
CA GLN A 154 -5.95 -3.24 38.13
C GLN A 154 -6.57 -2.79 39.45
N SER A 155 -6.43 -1.51 39.76
CA SER A 155 -7.23 -0.90 40.82
C SER A 155 -8.70 -0.98 40.40
N ILE A 156 -9.51 -1.63 41.23
CA ILE A 156 -10.96 -1.61 41.07
C ILE A 156 -11.40 -0.23 41.53
N GLY A 157 -11.35 0.74 40.61
CA GLY A 157 -11.85 2.08 40.82
C GLY A 157 -13.38 2.07 40.84
N GLY A 158 -13.96 2.35 42.00
CA GLY A 158 -15.31 2.90 42.13
C GLY A 158 -15.32 4.40 41.90
#